data_AF-A0A518N6U3-F1
#
_entry.id   AF-A0A518N6U3-F1
#
_cell.length_a   1.000
_cell.length_b   1.000
_cell.length_c   1.000
_cell.angle_alpha   90.00
_cell.angle_beta   90.00
_cell.angle_gamma   90.00
#
_symmetry.space_group_name_H-M   'P 1'
#
loop_
_entity.id
_entity.type
_entity.pdbx_description
1 polymer ?
#
loop_
_entity_poly.entity_id
_entity_poly.type
_entity_poly.pdbx_seq_one_letter_code
_entity_poly.pdbx_strand_id
1 'polypeptide(L)'
;MDLPIRRFAPACLAIACLALGSCVRDDRAVAPGADQPPATSAPPPTPRASLEPDPANAPIERAAPPTLQAVALGRFEPVDPVAGAMTGALEIGDSRIACDSGIVFVTERVAIVRGGDEFSAGQRYADVMMVDALQPVELRRVLDETRADDGRGLCGSMKTGFLALSSQVEQDGRVVKLVALQGDGIPAATAEDTALCAAVTYVSED
;
A
#
# COMPACT_ATOMS: atom_id res chain seq x y z
N MET A 1 35.48 -38.82 21.36
CA MET A 1 34.13 -38.38 21.76
C MET A 1 33.47 -37.83 20.52
N ASP A 2 32.86 -38.76 19.80
CA ASP A 2 32.34 -38.64 18.45
C ASP A 2 30.92 -38.05 18.47
N LEU A 3 30.69 -37.03 17.66
CA LEU A 3 29.35 -36.46 17.40
C LEU A 3 28.82 -37.03 16.08
N PRO A 4 27.64 -37.69 16.07
CA PRO A 4 27.10 -38.28 14.85
C PRO A 4 26.41 -37.26 13.93
N ILE A 5 26.85 -37.28 12.68
CA ILE A 5 26.28 -36.61 11.51
C ILE A 5 24.90 -37.21 11.20
N ARG A 6 23.82 -36.42 11.28
CA ARG A 6 22.49 -36.79 10.76
C ARG A 6 22.25 -36.19 9.39
N ARG A 7 22.33 -37.05 8.38
CA ARG A 7 21.88 -36.81 7.00
C ARG A 7 20.35 -36.89 6.96
N PHE A 8 19.67 -35.84 6.54
CA PHE A 8 18.25 -35.89 6.17
C PHE A 8 18.13 -35.87 4.64
N ALA A 9 17.56 -36.95 4.09
CA ALA A 9 17.24 -37.09 2.68
C ALA A 9 15.86 -36.45 2.38
N PRO A 10 15.65 -35.88 1.18
CA PRO A 10 14.37 -35.31 0.78
C PRO A 10 13.44 -36.39 0.22
N ALA A 11 12.19 -36.40 0.68
CA ALA A 11 11.11 -37.19 0.10
C ALA A 11 10.34 -36.35 -0.93
N CYS A 12 10.39 -36.78 -2.19
CA CYS A 12 9.53 -36.32 -3.27
C CYS A 12 8.06 -36.64 -2.98
N LEU A 13 7.16 -35.67 -3.14
CA LEU A 13 5.74 -35.94 -3.32
C LEU A 13 5.24 -35.17 -4.55
N ALA A 14 5.01 -35.91 -5.63
CA ALA A 14 4.30 -35.44 -6.82
C ALA A 14 2.79 -35.51 -6.56
N ILE A 15 2.05 -34.44 -6.85
CA ILE A 15 0.59 -34.44 -6.86
C ILE A 15 0.10 -34.15 -8.29
N ALA A 16 -0.76 -35.03 -8.74
CA ALA A 16 -1.27 -35.17 -10.10
C ALA A 16 -2.51 -34.30 -10.36
N CYS A 17 -2.72 -34.07 -11.67
CA CYS A 17 -3.86 -33.46 -12.36
C CYS A 17 -5.25 -33.84 -11.81
N LEU A 18 -6.24 -32.96 -12.04
CA LEU A 18 -7.48 -33.29 -12.77
C LEU A 18 -8.31 -32.03 -13.09
N ALA A 19 -8.96 -32.09 -14.26
CA ALA A 19 -9.66 -31.02 -14.96
C ALA A 19 -11.15 -30.91 -14.60
N LEU A 20 -11.68 -29.69 -14.60
CA LEU A 20 -13.11 -29.33 -14.75
C LEU A 20 -13.11 -27.94 -15.42
N GLY A 21 -13.63 -27.72 -16.62
CA GLY A 21 -15.05 -27.80 -16.99
C GLY A 21 -15.53 -26.40 -17.39
N SER A 22 -15.18 -25.93 -18.60
CA SER A 22 -15.65 -24.62 -19.10
C SER A 22 -16.98 -24.79 -19.83
N CYS A 23 -18.07 -24.32 -19.21
CA CYS A 23 -19.36 -24.17 -19.85
C CYS A 23 -19.28 -23.09 -20.93
N VAL A 24 -19.68 -23.48 -22.15
CA VAL A 24 -19.87 -22.59 -23.30
C VAL A 24 -21.00 -21.61 -22.97
N ARG A 25 -20.79 -20.31 -23.20
CA ARG A 25 -21.82 -19.28 -23.07
C ARG A 25 -22.35 -19.00 -24.47
N ASP A 26 -23.63 -19.31 -24.64
CA ASP A 26 -24.39 -19.15 -25.88
C ASP A 26 -24.87 -17.70 -25.96
N ASP A 27 -24.11 -16.82 -26.62
CA ASP A 27 -24.54 -15.45 -26.91
C ASP A 27 -25.47 -15.48 -28.13
N ARG A 28 -26.77 -15.46 -27.83
CA ARG A 28 -27.85 -15.27 -28.81
C ARG A 28 -27.67 -13.90 -29.48
N ALA A 29 -27.29 -13.92 -30.75
CA ALA A 29 -27.30 -12.76 -31.62
C ALA A 29 -28.74 -12.21 -31.76
N VAL A 30 -28.92 -10.93 -31.44
CA VAL A 30 -30.13 -10.16 -31.71
C VAL A 30 -30.19 -9.87 -33.21
N ALA A 31 -31.31 -10.23 -33.84
CA ALA A 31 -31.59 -9.90 -35.25
C ALA A 31 -31.71 -8.37 -35.46
N PRO A 32 -31.22 -7.82 -36.58
CA PRO A 32 -31.42 -6.42 -36.91
C PRO A 32 -32.78 -6.26 -37.59
N GLY A 33 -33.64 -5.42 -37.05
CA GLY A 33 -34.92 -5.13 -37.69
C GLY A 33 -35.60 -3.93 -37.07
N ALA A 34 -35.36 -2.76 -37.66
CA ALA A 34 -36.42 -1.85 -38.11
C ALA A 34 -35.81 -0.51 -38.53
N ASP A 35 -36.06 -0.17 -39.80
CA ASP A 35 -36.03 1.14 -40.45
C ASP A 35 -35.76 2.36 -39.55
N GLN A 36 -34.55 2.91 -39.68
CA GLN A 36 -34.23 4.24 -39.20
C GLN A 36 -34.50 5.24 -40.35
N PRO A 37 -35.46 6.18 -40.22
CA PRO A 37 -35.68 7.20 -41.24
C PRO A 37 -34.43 8.09 -41.39
N PRO A 38 -34.18 8.67 -42.58
CA PRO A 38 -32.97 9.44 -42.84
C PRO A 38 -32.87 10.61 -41.86
N ALA A 39 -31.73 10.70 -41.18
CA ALA A 39 -31.41 11.78 -40.28
C ALA A 39 -31.39 13.11 -41.06
N THR A 40 -32.41 13.94 -40.86
CA THR A 40 -32.33 15.34 -41.29
C THR A 40 -31.28 16.01 -40.42
N SER A 41 -30.15 16.36 -41.03
CA SER A 41 -29.06 17.04 -40.32
C SER A 41 -29.46 18.49 -40.12
N ALA A 42 -29.98 18.82 -38.93
CA ALA A 42 -30.05 20.20 -38.50
C ALA A 42 -28.61 20.74 -38.35
N PRO A 43 -28.33 21.98 -38.77
CA PRO A 43 -27.03 22.60 -38.53
C PRO A 43 -26.75 22.61 -37.02
N PRO A 44 -25.49 22.39 -36.58
CA PRO A 44 -25.14 22.43 -35.17
C PRO A 44 -25.53 23.79 -34.59
N PRO A 45 -26.13 23.85 -33.39
CA PRO A 45 -26.37 25.13 -32.74
C PRO A 45 -25.03 25.85 -32.58
N THR A 46 -25.02 27.15 -32.89
CA THR A 46 -23.88 28.02 -32.64
C THR A 46 -23.40 27.82 -31.20
N PRO A 47 -22.08 27.69 -30.97
CA PRO A 47 -21.54 27.64 -29.61
C PRO A 47 -22.07 28.86 -28.86
N ARG A 48 -22.80 28.65 -27.76
CA ARG A 48 -23.13 29.75 -26.87
C ARG A 48 -21.80 30.35 -26.44
N ALA A 49 -21.57 31.60 -26.84
CA ALA A 49 -20.51 32.41 -26.28
C ALA A 49 -20.63 32.31 -24.76
N SER A 50 -19.50 31.99 -24.13
CA SER A 50 -19.23 31.96 -22.70
C SER A 50 -20.45 32.07 -21.78
N LEU A 51 -20.69 31.02 -20.99
CA LEU A 51 -21.40 31.16 -19.72
C LEU A 51 -20.60 32.13 -18.85
N GLU A 52 -20.79 33.42 -19.05
CA GLU A 52 -20.29 34.46 -18.19
C GLU A 52 -20.91 34.20 -16.82
N PRO A 53 -20.09 33.95 -15.77
CA PRO A 53 -20.62 33.68 -14.45
C PRO A 53 -21.52 34.83 -14.01
N ASP A 54 -22.77 34.51 -13.68
CA ASP A 54 -23.75 35.48 -13.20
C ASP A 54 -23.16 36.28 -12.02
N PRO A 55 -22.97 37.61 -12.15
CA PRO A 55 -22.39 38.42 -11.08
C PRO A 55 -23.29 38.52 -9.84
N ALA A 56 -24.55 38.09 -9.93
CA ALA A 56 -25.46 38.00 -8.79
C ALA A 56 -25.22 36.75 -7.92
N ASN A 57 -24.50 35.74 -8.43
CA ASN A 57 -24.10 34.59 -7.63
C ASN A 57 -22.78 34.88 -6.91
N ALA A 58 -22.83 34.95 -5.58
CA ALA A 58 -21.62 34.97 -4.77
C ALA A 58 -20.74 33.76 -5.14
N PRO A 59 -19.41 33.93 -5.27
CA PRO A 59 -18.51 32.82 -5.53
C PRO A 59 -18.74 31.70 -4.51
N ILE A 60 -19.10 30.51 -4.99
CA ILE A 60 -19.25 29.35 -4.13
C ILE A 60 -17.85 28.98 -3.64
N GLU A 61 -17.60 29.17 -2.35
CA GLU A 61 -16.36 28.72 -1.72
C GLU A 61 -16.28 27.19 -1.83
N ARG A 62 -15.40 26.72 -2.72
CA ARG A 62 -15.18 25.29 -2.92
C ARG A 62 -14.45 24.77 -1.68
N ALA A 63 -15.08 23.86 -0.94
CA ALA A 63 -14.41 23.15 0.14
C ALA A 63 -13.08 22.58 -0.36
N ALA A 64 -12.00 22.84 0.37
CA ALA A 64 -10.68 22.31 0.03
C ALA A 64 -10.75 20.77 -0.06
N PRO A 65 -10.04 20.14 -1.01
CA PRO A 65 -9.95 18.69 -1.07
C PRO A 65 -9.49 18.13 0.29
N PRO A 66 -10.08 17.02 0.78
CA PRO A 66 -9.64 16.42 2.03
C PRO A 66 -8.18 15.99 1.90
N THR A 67 -7.33 16.44 2.83
CA THR A 67 -5.96 15.98 2.93
C THR A 67 -5.93 14.65 3.68
N LEU A 68 -5.19 13.66 3.16
CA LEU A 68 -4.96 12.41 3.89
C LEU A 68 -4.24 12.75 5.20
N GLN A 69 -4.78 12.33 6.34
CA GLN A 69 -4.18 12.61 7.65
C GLN A 69 -3.14 11.54 8.02
N ALA A 70 -2.06 11.95 8.70
CA ALA A 70 -1.04 11.03 9.20
C ALA A 70 -1.62 10.10 10.28
N VAL A 71 -1.26 8.81 10.26
CA VAL A 71 -1.61 7.89 11.37
C VAL A 71 -0.66 8.05 12.56
N ALA A 72 0.59 8.43 12.30
CA ALA A 72 1.59 8.72 13.32
C ALA A 72 2.55 9.80 12.85
N LEU A 73 2.98 10.63 13.81
CA LEU A 73 4.06 11.62 13.68
C LEU A 73 4.85 11.66 14.99
N GLY A 74 6.13 11.99 14.90
CA GLY A 74 7.05 12.11 16.04
C GLY A 74 8.06 10.97 16.15
N ARG A 75 8.71 10.90 17.32
CA ARG A 75 9.74 9.92 17.64
C ARG A 75 9.17 8.66 18.29
N PHE A 76 9.70 7.50 17.91
CA PHE A 76 9.31 6.19 18.43
C PHE A 76 10.53 5.30 18.65
N GLU A 77 10.56 4.61 19.78
CA GLU A 77 11.64 3.73 20.19
C GLU A 77 11.30 2.26 19.86
N PRO A 78 12.29 1.43 19.47
CA PRO A 78 12.05 0.05 19.07
C PRO A 78 11.60 -0.81 20.25
N VAL A 79 10.57 -1.64 20.05
CA VAL A 79 10.07 -2.53 21.13
C VAL A 79 10.88 -3.81 21.28
N ASP A 80 11.67 -4.18 20.27
CA ASP A 80 12.40 -5.44 20.22
C ASP A 80 13.81 -5.29 19.61
N PRO A 81 14.72 -6.25 19.87
CA PRO A 81 16.09 -6.19 19.37
C PRO A 81 16.22 -6.22 17.85
N VAL A 82 15.24 -6.77 17.13
CA VAL A 82 15.26 -6.81 15.66
C VAL A 82 15.00 -5.40 15.12
N ALA A 83 13.96 -4.72 15.61
CA ALA A 83 13.70 -3.32 15.27
C ALA A 83 14.90 -2.43 15.67
N GLY A 84 15.46 -2.65 16.86
CA GLY A 84 16.67 -1.96 17.33
C GLY A 84 17.87 -2.15 16.41
N ALA A 85 18.12 -3.36 15.92
CA ALA A 85 19.23 -3.63 15.01
C ALA A 85 18.98 -3.13 13.58
N MET A 86 17.73 -3.15 13.10
CA MET A 86 17.39 -2.76 11.73
C MET A 86 17.34 -1.25 11.53
N THR A 87 16.69 -0.53 12.45
CA THR A 87 16.43 0.91 12.30
C THR A 87 16.93 1.73 13.48
N GLY A 88 17.10 1.15 14.66
CA GLY A 88 17.09 1.94 15.90
C GLY A 88 15.74 2.67 16.05
N ALA A 89 15.74 3.81 16.73
CA ALA A 89 14.56 4.66 16.83
C ALA A 89 14.13 5.22 15.48
N LEU A 90 12.85 5.55 15.37
CA LEU A 90 12.24 6.17 14.20
C LEU A 90 11.77 7.58 14.52
N GLU A 91 12.05 8.52 13.61
CA GLU A 91 11.40 9.83 13.54
C GLU A 91 10.48 9.86 12.31
N ILE A 92 9.18 10.01 12.55
CA ILE A 92 8.15 10.02 11.51
C ILE A 92 7.66 11.46 11.32
N GLY A 93 8.07 12.09 10.22
CA GLY A 93 7.54 13.36 9.75
C GLY A 93 6.46 13.19 8.68
N ASP A 94 5.99 14.29 8.10
CA ASP A 94 4.97 14.22 7.04
C ASP A 94 5.50 13.64 5.73
N SER A 95 6.67 14.09 5.28
CA SER A 95 7.29 13.70 3.99
C SER A 95 8.62 12.97 4.16
N ARG A 96 8.97 12.59 5.40
CA ARG A 96 10.24 11.96 5.73
C ARG A 96 10.07 10.98 6.88
N ILE A 97 10.75 9.84 6.79
CA ILE A 97 10.96 8.92 7.91
C ILE A 97 12.47 8.73 8.07
N ALA A 98 13.00 8.98 9.25
CA ALA A 98 14.42 8.81 9.55
C ALA A 98 14.60 7.74 10.63
N CYS A 99 15.62 6.91 10.45
CA CYS A 99 15.99 5.85 11.38
C CYS A 99 17.35 6.21 12.00
N ASP A 100 17.55 5.91 13.28
CA ASP A 100 18.84 6.11 13.97
C ASP A 100 19.98 5.24 13.35
N SER A 101 19.65 4.18 12.61
CA SER A 101 20.61 3.40 11.82
C SER A 101 21.21 4.15 10.62
N GLY A 102 20.76 5.38 10.35
CA GLY A 102 21.19 6.19 9.20
C GLY A 102 20.31 6.03 7.95
N ILE A 103 19.34 5.10 7.97
CA ILE A 103 18.37 4.95 6.89
C ILE A 103 17.40 6.13 6.90
N VAL A 104 17.19 6.76 5.75
CA VAL A 104 16.23 7.86 5.59
C VAL A 104 15.37 7.64 4.35
N PHE A 105 14.07 7.79 4.50
CA PHE A 105 13.11 7.74 3.40
C PHE A 105 12.50 9.12 3.19
N VAL A 106 12.52 9.60 1.94
CA VAL A 106 11.64 10.69 1.49
C VAL A 106 10.37 10.05 0.96
N THR A 107 9.22 10.48 1.46
CA THR A 107 7.96 9.76 1.25
C THR A 107 6.80 10.66 0.89
N GLU A 108 5.83 10.12 0.16
CA GLU A 108 4.54 10.75 -0.12
C GLU A 108 3.39 9.85 0.35
N ARG A 109 2.43 10.39 1.09
CA ARG A 109 1.23 9.68 1.55
C ARG A 109 0.27 9.52 0.37
N VAL A 110 -0.01 8.27 -0.02
CA VAL A 110 -0.82 7.99 -1.22
C VAL A 110 -2.21 7.43 -0.90
N ALA A 111 -2.38 6.80 0.26
CA ALA A 111 -3.68 6.26 0.68
C ALA A 111 -3.73 6.00 2.20
N ILE A 112 -4.95 5.92 2.73
CA ILE A 112 -5.26 5.23 3.98
C ILE A 112 -6.12 4.02 3.62
N VAL A 113 -5.62 2.82 3.90
CA VAL A 113 -6.32 1.54 3.70
C VAL A 113 -6.69 0.94 5.06
N ARG A 114 -7.32 -0.23 5.08
CA ARG A 114 -7.63 -0.96 6.31
C ARG A 114 -6.67 -2.14 6.49
N GLY A 115 -6.46 -2.55 7.73
CA GLY A 115 -5.68 -3.74 8.07
C GLY A 115 -6.14 -4.99 7.29
N GLY A 116 -7.45 -5.17 7.11
CA GLY A 116 -8.01 -6.33 6.42
C GLY A 116 -7.80 -6.34 4.90
N ASP A 117 -7.34 -5.23 4.30
CA ASP A 117 -7.09 -5.15 2.86
C ASP A 117 -5.78 -5.88 2.51
N GLU A 118 -5.72 -6.44 1.30
CA GLU A 118 -4.55 -7.16 0.80
C GLU A 118 -3.54 -6.22 0.13
N PHE A 119 -2.26 -6.39 0.45
CA PHE A 119 -1.15 -5.65 -0.19
C PHE A 119 -0.47 -6.45 -1.31
N SER A 120 -0.67 -7.76 -1.30
CA SER A 120 -0.31 -8.72 -2.33
C SER A 120 -1.31 -9.88 -2.25
N ALA A 121 -1.47 -10.66 -3.31
CA ALA A 121 -2.49 -11.71 -3.37
C ALA A 121 -2.39 -12.67 -2.17
N GLY A 122 -3.45 -12.70 -1.34
CA GLY A 122 -3.52 -13.55 -0.15
C GLY A 122 -2.70 -13.07 1.06
N GLN A 123 -2.13 -11.86 1.03
CA GLN A 123 -1.40 -11.27 2.15
C GLN A 123 -2.05 -9.95 2.59
N ARG A 124 -2.44 -9.88 3.87
CA ARG A 124 -3.13 -8.71 4.45
C ARG A 124 -2.24 -7.93 5.41
N TYR A 125 -2.50 -6.64 5.53
CA TYR A 125 -1.78 -5.79 6.48
C TYR A 125 -2.00 -6.23 7.93
N ALA A 126 -3.22 -6.62 8.29
CA ALA A 126 -3.61 -7.06 9.63
C ALA A 126 -2.79 -8.27 10.11
N ASP A 127 -2.52 -9.21 9.20
CA ASP A 127 -1.78 -10.43 9.52
C ASP A 127 -0.30 -10.13 9.78
N VAL A 128 0.31 -9.28 8.95
CA VAL A 128 1.74 -8.92 9.05
C VAL A 128 2.01 -7.93 10.18
N MET A 129 1.13 -6.93 10.33
CA MET A 129 1.24 -5.93 11.39
C MET A 129 0.70 -6.47 12.73
N MET A 130 -0.06 -7.57 12.77
CA MET A 130 -0.75 -8.00 13.98
C MET A 130 -1.63 -6.89 14.56
N VAL A 131 -2.54 -6.37 13.73
CA VAL A 131 -3.53 -5.35 14.09
C VAL A 131 -4.92 -5.79 13.67
N ASP A 132 -5.96 -5.11 14.16
CA ASP A 132 -7.33 -5.38 13.75
C ASP A 132 -7.56 -5.13 12.26
N ALA A 133 -8.48 -5.89 11.66
CA ALA A 133 -8.84 -5.75 10.25
C ALA A 133 -9.43 -4.37 9.89
N LEU A 134 -9.95 -3.63 10.87
CA LEU A 134 -10.48 -2.26 10.69
C LEU A 134 -9.45 -1.17 10.99
N GLN A 135 -8.28 -1.53 11.50
CA GLN A 135 -7.24 -0.58 11.86
C GLN A 135 -6.79 0.21 10.61
N PRO A 136 -6.75 1.55 10.66
CA PRO A 136 -6.23 2.35 9.57
C PRO A 136 -4.74 2.07 9.32
N VAL A 137 -4.40 1.90 8.05
CA VAL A 137 -3.02 1.71 7.58
C VAL A 137 -2.70 2.81 6.58
N GLU A 138 -1.74 3.65 6.93
CA GLU A 138 -1.22 4.68 6.03
C GLU A 138 -0.23 4.08 5.04
N LEU A 139 -0.47 4.27 3.75
CA LEU A 139 0.46 3.91 2.71
C LEU A 139 1.23 5.13 2.24
N ARG A 140 2.56 5.01 2.31
CA ARG A 140 3.49 6.01 1.79
C ARG A 140 4.33 5.41 0.67
N ARG A 141 4.38 6.09 -0.48
CA ARG A 141 5.34 5.81 -1.54
C ARG A 141 6.70 6.36 -1.14
N VAL A 142 7.75 5.57 -1.30
CA VAL A 142 9.14 6.00 -1.12
C VAL A 142 9.62 6.64 -2.41
N LEU A 143 9.91 7.94 -2.35
CA LEU A 143 10.44 8.71 -3.46
C LEU A 143 11.96 8.58 -3.55
N ASP A 144 12.62 8.65 -2.39
CA ASP A 144 14.07 8.52 -2.26
C ASP A 144 14.44 7.75 -0.98
N GLU A 145 15.59 7.06 -1.03
CA GLU A 145 16.10 6.22 0.05
C GLU A 145 17.61 6.48 0.25
N THR A 146 17.95 7.04 1.40
CA THR A 146 19.32 6.97 1.93
C THR A 146 19.46 5.68 2.70
N ARG A 147 20.52 4.93 2.40
CA ARG A 147 20.82 3.65 3.05
C ARG A 147 21.74 3.84 4.24
N ALA A 148 21.77 2.84 5.12
CA ALA A 148 22.75 2.78 6.20
C ALA A 148 24.18 2.69 5.62
N ASP A 149 25.19 2.90 6.48
CA ASP A 149 26.62 2.90 6.11
C ASP A 149 27.09 1.56 5.52
N ASP A 150 26.43 0.46 5.85
CA ASP A 150 26.68 -0.87 5.27
C ASP A 150 26.05 -1.06 3.87
N GLY A 151 25.38 -0.02 3.36
CA GLY A 151 24.72 -0.01 2.06
C GLY A 151 23.37 -0.70 2.02
N ARG A 152 22.79 -1.09 3.16
CA ARG A 152 21.49 -1.78 3.23
C ARG A 152 20.36 -0.83 3.61
N GLY A 153 19.20 -1.05 3.01
CA GLY A 153 17.91 -0.47 3.42
C GLY A 153 17.03 -1.50 4.14
N LEU A 154 15.76 -1.15 4.38
CA LEU A 154 14.78 -2.08 4.96
C LEU A 154 14.50 -3.29 4.06
N CYS A 155 14.67 -3.13 2.76
CA CYS A 155 14.59 -4.20 1.76
C CYS A 155 15.95 -4.82 1.41
N GLY A 156 16.93 -4.69 2.31
CA GLY A 156 18.28 -5.22 2.09
C GLY A 156 19.00 -4.47 0.99
N SER A 157 19.43 -5.16 -0.07
CA SER A 157 20.08 -4.55 -1.24
C SER A 157 19.09 -3.97 -2.26
N MET A 158 17.81 -4.34 -2.15
CA MET A 158 16.75 -3.87 -3.04
C MET A 158 16.18 -2.54 -2.54
N LYS A 159 15.61 -1.76 -3.45
CA LYS A 159 14.95 -0.49 -3.11
C LYS A 159 13.63 -0.76 -2.38
N THR A 160 13.36 0.01 -1.34
CA THR A 160 12.04 0.07 -0.70
C THR A 160 11.10 0.91 -1.56
N GLY A 161 9.96 0.34 -1.95
CA GLY A 161 8.98 1.02 -2.79
C GLY A 161 7.91 1.73 -1.96
N PHE A 162 7.43 1.06 -0.91
CA PHE A 162 6.38 1.58 -0.03
C PHE A 162 6.66 1.29 1.44
N LEU A 163 6.17 2.19 2.27
CA LEU A 163 6.08 2.03 3.72
C LEU A 163 4.61 2.05 4.11
N ALA A 164 4.17 1.03 4.82
CA ALA A 164 2.85 0.96 5.40
C ALA A 164 2.96 1.17 6.92
N LEU A 165 2.21 2.12 7.47
CA LEU A 165 2.22 2.47 8.88
C LEU A 165 0.85 2.24 9.51
N SER A 166 0.83 1.73 10.73
CA SER A 166 -0.36 1.71 11.58
C SER A 166 0.02 2.26 12.96
N SER A 167 -0.92 2.96 13.61
CA SER A 167 -0.75 3.47 14.96
C SER A 167 -1.95 3.13 15.83
N GLN A 168 -1.71 2.59 17.00
CA GLN A 168 -2.73 2.29 18.00
C GLN A 168 -2.27 2.71 19.39
N VAL A 169 -3.21 3.02 20.27
CA VAL A 169 -2.92 3.31 21.67
C VAL A 169 -3.07 2.01 22.43
N GLU A 170 -1.99 1.57 23.08
CA GLU A 170 -1.95 0.41 23.97
C GLU A 170 -1.74 0.87 25.42
N GLN A 171 -1.63 -0.08 26.35
CA GLN A 171 -1.48 0.23 27.78
C GLN A 171 -0.21 1.03 28.07
N ASP A 172 0.86 0.75 27.32
CA ASP A 172 2.21 1.31 27.53
C ASP A 172 2.52 2.48 26.59
N GLY A 173 1.50 3.06 25.93
CA GLY A 173 1.66 4.23 25.06
C GLY A 173 1.18 4.01 23.63
N ARG A 174 1.59 4.90 22.72
CA ARG A 174 1.24 4.78 21.30
C ARG A 174 2.20 3.80 20.63
N VAL A 175 1.68 2.70 20.12
CA VAL A 175 2.42 1.70 19.35
C VAL A 175 2.29 2.00 17.87
N VAL A 176 3.42 2.08 17.18
CA VAL A 176 3.51 2.22 15.72
C VAL A 176 4.09 0.96 15.12
N LYS A 177 3.44 0.48 14.06
CA LYS A 177 3.88 -0.67 13.28
C LYS A 177 4.22 -0.21 11.89
N LEU A 178 5.41 -0.54 11.43
CA LEU A 178 5.91 -0.18 10.12
C LEU A 178 6.22 -1.46 9.33
N VAL A 179 5.72 -1.49 8.09
CA VAL A 179 6.00 -2.53 7.11
C VAL A 179 6.67 -1.90 5.90
N ALA A 180 7.79 -2.49 5.47
CA ALA A 180 8.48 -2.12 4.24
C ALA A 180 8.15 -3.11 3.12
N LEU A 181 7.79 -2.57 1.96
CA LEU A 181 7.40 -3.33 0.77
C LEU A 181 8.30 -2.94 -0.42
N GLN A 182 8.69 -3.92 -1.22
CA GLN A 182 9.24 -3.70 -2.57
C GLN A 182 8.11 -3.48 -3.57
N GLY A 183 8.47 -3.00 -4.77
CA GLY A 183 7.55 -2.79 -5.89
C GLY A 183 7.35 -1.31 -6.20
N ASP A 184 7.00 -1.03 -7.45
CA ASP A 184 6.71 0.32 -7.94
C ASP A 184 5.20 0.58 -8.04
N GLY A 185 4.40 -0.49 -8.20
CA GLY A 185 2.94 -0.46 -8.20
C GLY A 185 2.35 -0.17 -6.81
N ILE A 186 1.16 0.45 -6.76
CA ILE A 186 0.45 0.65 -5.48
C ILE A 186 0.13 -0.74 -4.89
N PRO A 187 0.54 -1.03 -3.64
CA PRO A 187 0.28 -2.31 -2.99
C PRO A 187 -1.22 -2.61 -2.94
N ALA A 188 -1.59 -3.77 -3.49
CA ALA A 188 -2.97 -4.23 -3.60
C ALA A 188 -2.99 -5.74 -3.88
N ALA A 189 -4.15 -6.38 -3.73
CA ALA A 189 -4.34 -7.81 -4.05
C ALA A 189 -3.90 -8.19 -5.48
N THR A 190 -3.98 -7.25 -6.43
CA THR A 190 -3.62 -7.44 -7.84
C THR A 190 -2.18 -7.03 -8.17
N ALA A 191 -1.38 -6.62 -7.17
CA ALA A 191 0.00 -6.22 -7.41
C ALA A 191 0.87 -7.46 -7.71
N GLU A 192 1.63 -7.40 -8.80
CA GLU A 192 2.50 -8.52 -9.24
C GLU A 192 3.93 -8.36 -8.73
N ASP A 193 4.34 -7.14 -8.38
CA ASP A 193 5.71 -6.75 -8.02
C ASP A 193 5.86 -6.39 -6.54
N THR A 194 4.79 -6.49 -5.74
CA THR A 194 4.82 -6.17 -4.31
C THR A 194 5.30 -7.36 -3.48
N ALA A 195 6.35 -7.16 -2.69
CA ALA A 195 6.90 -8.15 -1.77
C ALA A 195 7.20 -7.55 -0.39
N LEU A 196 6.88 -8.30 0.67
CA LEU A 196 7.19 -7.93 2.05
C LEU A 196 8.70 -8.03 2.32
N CYS A 197 9.30 -6.96 2.81
CA CYS A 197 10.70 -6.93 3.24
C CYS A 197 10.87 -7.08 4.75
N ALA A 198 10.13 -6.26 5.49
CA ALA A 198 10.30 -6.09 6.91
C ALA A 198 8.98 -5.70 7.56
N ALA A 199 8.80 -6.11 8.80
CA ALA A 199 7.73 -5.68 9.68
C ALA A 199 8.34 -5.44 11.07
N VAL A 200 8.17 -4.23 11.60
CA VAL A 200 8.86 -3.74 12.80
C VAL A 200 7.88 -2.92 13.64
N THR A 201 8.07 -2.96 14.97
CA THR A 201 7.16 -2.31 15.94
C THR A 201 7.94 -1.34 16.83
N TYR A 202 7.30 -0.22 17.16
CA TYR A 202 7.86 0.86 17.96
C TYR A 202 6.82 1.40 18.94
N VAL A 203 7.27 2.06 19.99
CA VAL A 203 6.44 2.72 20.99
C VAL A 203 6.85 4.18 21.11
N SER A 204 5.90 5.08 21.38
CA SER A 204 6.18 6.49 21.63
C SER A 204 7.09 6.65 22.85
N GLU A 205 8.00 7.63 22.80
CA GLU A 205 8.61 8.15 24.01
C GLU A 205 7.53 8.89 24.82
N ASP A 206 7.42 8.58 26.11
CA ASP A 206 6.53 9.27 27.06
C ASP A 206 6.96 10.72 27.34
#